data_AF-A0A970RK03-F1
#
_entry.id   AF-A0A970RK03-F1
#
_cell.length_a   1.000
_cell.length_b   1.000
_cell.length_c   1.000
_cell.angle_alpha   90.00
_cell.angle_beta   90.00
_cell.angle_gamma   90.00
#
_symmetry.space_group_name_H-M   'P 1'
#
loop_
_entity.id
_entity.type
_entity.pdbx_description
1 polymer ?
#
loop_
_entity_poly.entity_id
_entity_poly.type
_entity_poly.pdbx_seq_one_letter_code
_entity_poly.pdbx_strand_id
1 'polypeptide(L)'
;MNPKNLSKITLILVAVIFTCSPVHFLMIRSADGSVIDSYTLQGTEEFAVRYIHSVQKTPVLEVFRVDFREGIELRETVYTDFGAGLPFLVEGSAVFESGGG
;
A
#
# COMPACT_ATOMS: atom_id res chain seq x y z
N MET A 1 -23.85 -6.11 -40.72
CA MET A 1 -23.16 -6.75 -39.57
C MET A 1 -24.13 -7.75 -38.95
N ASN A 2 -23.76 -9.04 -38.84
CA ASN A 2 -24.66 -10.07 -38.29
C ASN A 2 -24.83 -9.88 -36.77
N PRO A 3 -26.06 -9.81 -36.21
CA PRO A 3 -26.27 -9.58 -34.78
C PRO A 3 -25.57 -10.59 -33.87
N LYS A 4 -25.39 -11.83 -34.35
CA LYS A 4 -24.64 -12.88 -33.63
C LYS A 4 -23.15 -12.56 -33.50
N ASN A 5 -22.57 -11.85 -34.46
CA ASN A 5 -21.15 -11.47 -34.42
C ASN A 5 -20.94 -10.24 -33.52
N LEU A 6 -21.90 -9.32 -33.49
CA LEU A 6 -21.85 -8.16 -32.60
C LEU A 6 -21.82 -8.58 -31.13
N SER A 7 -22.71 -9.48 -30.71
CA SER A 7 -22.73 -10.01 -29.35
C SER A 7 -21.44 -10.71 -28.94
N LYS A 8 -20.82 -11.49 -29.84
CA LYS A 8 -19.52 -12.14 -29.58
C LYS A 8 -18.41 -11.12 -29.39
N ILE A 9 -18.37 -10.07 -30.22
CA ILE A 9 -17.37 -8.99 -30.09
C ILE A 9 -17.55 -8.27 -28.75
N THR A 10 -18.79 -7.96 -28.35
CA THR A 10 -19.07 -7.32 -27.05
C THR A 10 -18.61 -8.20 -25.88
N LEU A 11 -18.87 -9.51 -25.93
CA LEU A 11 -18.42 -10.45 -24.90
C LEU A 11 -16.90 -10.48 -24.78
N ILE A 12 -16.20 -10.55 -25.91
CA ILE A 12 -14.73 -10.55 -25.96
C ILE A 12 -14.18 -9.23 -25.40
N LEU A 13 -14.77 -8.09 -25.77
CA LEU A 13 -14.34 -6.79 -25.29
C LEU A 13 -14.44 -6.68 -23.75
N VAL A 14 -15.56 -7.12 -23.18
CA VAL A 14 -15.77 -7.13 -21.72
C VAL A 14 -14.78 -8.06 -21.02
N ALA A 15 -14.54 -9.25 -21.56
CA ALA A 15 -13.57 -10.19 -21.01
C ALA A 15 -12.16 -9.61 -21.00
N VAL A 16 -11.73 -8.97 -22.11
CA VAL A 16 -10.43 -8.33 -22.23
C VAL A 16 -10.27 -7.19 -21.21
N ILE A 17 -11.27 -6.33 -21.08
CA ILE A 17 -11.25 -5.22 -20.10
C ILE A 17 -11.10 -5.74 -18.67
N PHE A 18 -11.83 -6.82 -18.33
CA PHE A 18 -11.76 -7.40 -16.99
C PHE A 18 -10.40 -8.05 -16.71
N THR A 19 -9.80 -8.74 -17.69
CA THR A 19 -8.48 -9.37 -17.54
C THR A 19 -7.31 -8.39 -17.57
N CYS A 20 -7.46 -7.23 -18.23
CA CYS A 20 -6.41 -6.22 -18.32
C CYS A 20 -6.46 -5.18 -17.19
N SER A 21 -7.40 -5.29 -16.25
CA SER A 21 -7.45 -4.35 -15.12
C SER A 21 -6.37 -4.71 -14.10
N PRO A 22 -5.42 -3.81 -13.79
CA PRO A 22 -4.37 -4.07 -12.81
C PRO A 22 -4.98 -4.18 -11.40
N VAL A 23 -4.83 -5.34 -10.78
CA VAL A 23 -5.19 -5.57 -9.37
C VAL A 23 -3.96 -5.27 -8.51
N HIS A 24 -4.12 -4.41 -7.52
CA HIS A 24 -3.04 -4.00 -6.62
C HIS A 24 -3.19 -4.72 -5.28
N PHE A 25 -2.05 -5.06 -4.68
CA PHE A 25 -2.01 -5.77 -3.39
C PHE A 25 -1.02 -5.08 -2.45
N LEU A 26 -1.42 -4.93 -1.19
CA LEU A 26 -0.51 -4.67 -0.08
C LEU A 26 0.07 -6.00 0.38
N MET A 27 1.39 -6.11 0.48
CA MET A 27 2.05 -7.35 0.91
C MET A 27 2.94 -7.11 2.12
N ILE A 28 2.82 -7.99 3.11
CA ILE A 28 3.75 -8.06 4.24
C ILE A 28 4.77 -9.13 3.89
N ARG A 29 6.05 -8.75 3.90
CA ARG A 29 7.16 -9.66 3.62
C ARG A 29 8.11 -9.74 4.81
N SER A 30 8.64 -10.94 5.03
CA SER A 30 9.76 -11.15 5.93
C SER A 30 11.06 -10.61 5.32
N ALA A 31 12.09 -10.45 6.14
CA ALA A 31 13.42 -10.02 5.71
C ALA A 31 14.05 -10.96 4.67
N ASP A 32 13.68 -12.24 4.67
CA ASP A 32 14.10 -13.23 3.67
C ASP A 32 13.30 -13.16 2.35
N GLY A 33 12.38 -12.21 2.24
CA GLY A 33 11.54 -11.98 1.06
C GLY A 33 10.30 -12.87 0.99
N SER A 34 10.10 -13.80 1.93
CA SER A 34 8.88 -14.62 1.98
C SER A 34 7.65 -13.75 2.27
N VAL A 35 6.54 -14.04 1.57
CA VAL A 35 5.27 -13.34 1.77
C VAL A 35 4.61 -13.91 3.03
N ILE A 36 4.42 -13.05 4.03
CA ILE A 36 3.73 -13.38 5.28
C ILE A 36 2.22 -13.25 5.07
N ASP A 37 1.79 -12.16 4.43
CA ASP A 37 0.38 -11.89 4.20
C ASP A 37 0.15 -10.92 3.01
N SER A 38 -1.07 -10.87 2.48
CA SER A 38 -1.46 -10.01 1.37
C SER A 38 -2.91 -9.55 1.43
N TYR A 39 -3.15 -8.29 1.10
CA TYR A 39 -4.47 -7.66 1.11
C TYR A 39 -4.72 -7.01 -0.25
N THR A 40 -5.91 -7.18 -0.82
CA THR A 40 -6.32 -6.46 -2.04
C THR A 40 -6.51 -4.98 -1.71
N LEU A 41 -5.93 -4.09 -2.51
CA LEU A 41 -6.14 -2.64 -2.39
C LEU A 41 -7.06 -2.16 -3.51
N GLN A 42 -8.09 -1.39 -3.15
CA GLN A 42 -8.84 -0.56 -4.11
C GLN A 42 -8.21 0.84 -4.18
N GLY A 43 -8.31 1.49 -5.35
CA GLY A 43 -7.42 2.58 -5.77
C GLY A 43 -7.54 3.94 -5.10
N THR A 44 -7.84 4.00 -3.80
CA THR A 44 -7.68 5.18 -2.93
C THR A 44 -7.97 4.78 -1.47
N GLU A 45 -7.36 3.68 -1.03
CA GLU A 45 -7.55 3.18 0.33
C GLU A 45 -6.48 3.72 1.29
N GLU A 46 -6.93 3.97 2.52
CA GLU A 46 -6.04 4.19 3.65
C GLU A 46 -5.86 2.86 4.38
N PHE A 47 -4.64 2.58 4.83
CA PHE A 47 -4.34 1.48 5.72
C PHE A 47 -3.50 1.97 6.88
N ALA A 48 -3.55 1.26 8.01
CA ALA A 48 -2.78 1.61 9.19
C ALA A 48 -1.91 0.46 9.66
N VAL A 49 -0.69 0.79 10.09
CA VAL A 49 0.25 -0.13 10.70
C VAL A 49 0.37 0.21 12.18
N ARG A 50 0.08 -0.77 13.04
CA ARG A 50 0.28 -0.64 14.49
C ARG A 50 1.42 -1.53 14.94
N TYR A 51 2.41 -0.96 15.60
CA TYR A 51 3.57 -1.69 16.12
C TYR A 51 3.99 -1.19 17.50
N ILE A 52 4.80 -1.97 18.20
CA ILE A 52 5.41 -1.55 19.47
C ILE A 52 6.80 -0.96 19.15
N HIS A 53 7.02 0.30 19.50
CA HIS A 53 8.30 0.94 19.29
C HIS A 53 9.38 0.29 20.17
N SER A 54 10.52 -0.09 19.57
CA SER A 54 11.54 -0.90 20.24
C SER A 54 12.19 -0.19 21.44
N VAL A 55 12.33 1.14 21.40
CA VAL A 55 12.92 1.94 22.47
C VAL A 55 11.88 2.33 23.52
N GLN A 56 10.88 3.14 23.13
CA GLN A 56 9.82 3.62 24.02
C GLN A 56 8.89 2.52 24.57
N LYS A 57 8.87 1.32 23.97
CA LYS A 57 7.99 0.19 24.36
C LYS A 57 6.50 0.53 24.38
N THR A 58 6.10 1.55 23.62
CA THR A 58 4.71 2.00 23.48
C THR A 58 4.18 1.70 22.08
N PRO A 59 2.84 1.57 21.93
CA PRO A 59 2.23 1.44 20.63
C PRO A 59 2.41 2.71 19.81
N VAL A 60 2.79 2.52 18.55
CA VAL A 60 2.78 3.54 17.49
C VAL A 60 1.76 3.09 16.45
N LEU A 61 0.98 4.03 15.93
CA LEU A 61 0.06 3.85 14.81
C LEU A 61 0.48 4.78 13.68
N GLU A 62 0.74 4.23 12.51
CA GLU A 62 1.01 4.99 11.28
C GLU A 62 -0.12 4.76 10.29
N VAL A 63 -0.69 5.85 9.76
CA VAL A 63 -1.75 5.83 8.76
C VAL A 63 -1.17 6.22 7.41
N PHE A 64 -1.37 5.37 6.42
CA PHE A 64 -0.87 5.56 5.07
C PHE A 64 -2.02 5.71 4.08
N ARG A 65 -1.83 6.57 3.09
CA ARG A 65 -2.68 6.65 1.91
C ARG A 65 -1.96 6.04 0.72
N VAL A 66 -2.66 5.19 -0.03
CA VAL A 66 -2.13 4.65 -1.29
C VAL A 66 -2.76 5.39 -2.47
N ASP A 67 -1.90 5.90 -3.34
CA ASP A 67 -2.26 6.35 -4.68
C ASP A 67 -1.46 5.52 -5.70
N PHE A 68 -2.13 4.82 -6.61
CA PHE A 68 -1.43 3.95 -7.57
C PHE A 68 -0.54 4.70 -8.57
N ARG A 69 -0.64 6.03 -8.66
CA ARG A 69 0.21 6.88 -9.49
C ARG A 69 1.33 7.54 -8.67
N GLU A 70 1.04 7.92 -7.44
CA GLU A 70 1.98 8.70 -6.60
C GLU A 70 2.73 7.84 -5.56
N GLY A 71 2.26 6.63 -5.28
CA GLY A 71 2.87 5.70 -4.33
C GLY A 71 2.16 5.65 -2.98
N ILE A 72 2.92 5.44 -1.91
CA ILE A 72 2.41 5.37 -0.53
C ILE A 72 2.84 6.62 0.23
N GLU A 73 1.88 7.33 0.81
CA GLU A 73 2.09 8.55 1.58
C GLU A 73 1.78 8.30 3.06
N LEU A 74 2.70 8.63 3.96
CA LEU A 74 2.44 8.63 5.40
C LEU A 74 1.63 9.89 5.77
N ARG A 75 0.41 9.70 6.26
CA ARG A 75 -0.54 10.77 6.59
C ARG A 75 -0.50 11.18 8.06
N GLU A 76 -0.39 10.20 8.95
CA GLU A 76 -0.48 10.43 10.38
C GLU A 76 0.39 9.43 11.14
N THR A 77 1.07 9.91 12.18
CA THR A 77 1.75 9.07 13.17
C THR A 77 1.22 9.41 14.56
N VAL A 78 0.55 8.45 15.19
CA VAL A 78 0.04 8.57 16.56
C VAL A 78 0.92 7.77 17.50
N TYR A 79 1.50 8.44 18.49
CA TYR A 79 2.37 7.83 19.50
C TYR A 79 2.21 8.53 20.84
N THR A 80 2.67 7.87 21.90
CA THR A 80 2.81 8.48 23.24
C THR A 80 4.21 9.03 23.41
N ASP A 81 4.33 10.35 23.58
CA ASP A 81 5.62 10.99 23.82
C ASP A 81 5.93 11.09 25.32
N PHE A 82 7.14 10.70 25.71
CA PHE A 82 7.70 10.90 27.05
C PHE A 82 8.87 11.89 27.05
N GLY A 83 9.03 12.68 25.99
CA GLY A 83 10.08 13.70 25.85
C GLY A 83 11.39 13.17 25.27
N ALA A 84 11.39 11.96 24.69
CA ALA A 84 12.56 11.37 24.03
C ALA A 84 12.67 11.76 22.54
N GLY A 85 11.65 12.43 21.99
CA GLY A 85 11.60 12.84 20.58
C GLY A 85 11.60 11.64 19.64
N LEU A 86 10.42 11.17 19.25
CA LEU A 86 10.36 10.33 18.04
C LEU A 86 10.74 11.22 16.84
N PRO A 87 11.52 10.71 15.87
CA PRO A 87 11.77 11.44 14.63
C PRO A 87 10.42 11.66 13.93
N PHE A 88 9.84 12.85 14.14
CA PHE A 88 8.48 13.19 13.71
C PHE A 88 8.45 13.82 12.31
N LEU A 89 9.62 14.20 11.78
CA LEU A 89 9.76 14.83 10.47
C LEU A 89 10.83 14.12 9.67
N VAL A 90 10.43 13.62 8.51
CA VAL A 90 11.31 13.55 7.37
C VAL A 90 11.60 15.01 6.98
N GLU A 91 12.65 15.61 7.53
CA GLU A 91 13.07 16.95 7.13
C GLU A 91 13.60 16.89 5.68
N GLY A 92 12.84 17.47 4.74
CA GLY A 92 13.25 17.66 3.36
C GLY A 92 12.97 16.48 2.42
N SER A 93 13.84 16.30 1.42
CA SER A 93 13.75 15.27 0.39
C SER A 93 14.40 13.94 0.82
N ALA A 94 14.10 13.47 2.02
CA ALA A 94 14.69 12.21 2.47
C ALA A 94 13.99 11.04 1.75
N VAL A 95 14.79 10.30 0.98
CA VAL A 95 14.38 9.06 0.31
C VAL A 95 14.64 7.92 1.28
N PHE A 96 13.61 7.15 1.61
CA PHE A 96 13.77 5.92 2.39
C PHE A 96 14.40 4.85 1.50
N GLU A 97 15.73 4.77 1.49
CA GLU A 97 16.43 3.62 0.91
C GLU A 97 16.35 2.45 1.90
N SER A 98 15.55 1.44 1.56
CA SER A 98 15.64 0.14 2.22
C SER A 98 17.00 -0.46 1.87
N GLY A 99 17.98 -0.30 2.76
CA GLY A 99 19.30 -0.92 2.62
C GLY A 99 19.14 -2.42 2.39
N GLY A 100 19.66 -2.90 1.26
CA GLY A 100 19.67 -4.32 0.92
C GLY A 100 20.45 -5.09 1.98
N GLY A 101 19.72 -5.93 2.73
CA GLY A 101 20.27 -7.03 3.51
C GLY A 101 20.22 -8.32 2.71
#